data_AF-A0A662VXX4-F1
#
_entry.id   AF-A0A662VXX4-F1
#
_cell.length_a   1.000
_cell.length_b   1.000
_cell.length_c   1.000
_cell.angle_alpha   90.00
_cell.angle_beta   90.00
_cell.angle_gamma   90.00
#
_symmetry.space_group_name_H-M   'P 1'
#
loop_
_entity.id
_entity.type
_entity.pdbx_description
1 polymer ?
#
loop_
_entity_poly.entity_id
_entity_poly.type
_entity_poly.pdbx_seq_one_letter_code
_entity_poly.pdbx_strand_id
1 'polypeptide(L)'
;MCEHCGKCCIEMGSKIFATANDINRWINENRQDILKHVFIYSFNGKIVGGEVWFDEYGNKLEFCPFIVKAGDKVFCKIHETKPEQCKEYNCKL
;
A
#
# COMPACT_ATOMS: atom_id res chain seq x y z
N MET A 1 -2.17 -14.62 -7.69
CA MET A 1 -2.17 -13.87 -8.97
C MET A 1 -3.34 -12.90 -8.96
N CYS A 2 -3.16 -11.66 -9.42
CA CYS A 2 -4.23 -10.65 -9.43
C CYS A 2 -5.09 -10.80 -10.70
N GLU A 3 -6.41 -10.91 -10.53
CA GLU A 3 -7.37 -11.04 -11.65
C GLU A 3 -8.01 -9.70 -12.05
N HIS A 4 -7.53 -8.59 -11.46
CA HIS A 4 -8.07 -7.25 -11.67
C HIS A 4 -9.56 -7.11 -11.30
N CYS A 5 -10.11 -8.00 -10.46
CA CYS A 5 -11.50 -7.94 -10.00
C CYS A 5 -11.74 -6.89 -8.90
N GLY A 6 -10.68 -6.37 -8.29
CA GLY A 6 -10.73 -5.29 -7.30
C GLY A 6 -11.07 -5.69 -5.86
N LYS A 7 -11.57 -6.91 -5.60
CA LYS A 7 -12.02 -7.34 -4.26
C LYS A 7 -11.00 -7.06 -3.16
N CYS A 8 -9.80 -7.65 -3.22
CA CYS A 8 -8.77 -7.43 -2.20
C CYS A 8 -8.29 -5.98 -2.10
N CYS A 9 -8.15 -5.28 -3.24
CA CYS A 9 -7.69 -3.90 -3.25
C CYS A 9 -8.71 -2.96 -2.58
N ILE A 10 -9.99 -3.13 -2.87
CA ILE A 10 -11.07 -2.28 -2.34
C ILE A 10 -11.35 -2.62 -0.87
N GLU A 11 -11.40 -3.90 -0.52
CA GLU A 11 -11.78 -4.32 0.84
C GLU A 11 -10.66 -4.13 1.86
N MET A 12 -9.41 -4.41 1.47
CA MET A 12 -8.26 -4.49 2.38
C MET A 12 -7.16 -3.49 2.06
N GLY A 13 -7.12 -2.90 0.87
CA GLY A 13 -5.97 -2.12 0.39
C GLY A 13 -5.59 -0.91 1.26
N SER A 14 -6.51 -0.37 2.06
CA SER A 14 -6.29 0.73 3.02
C SER A 14 -6.19 0.28 4.49
N LYS A 15 -6.41 -1.02 4.78
CA LYS A 15 -6.45 -1.60 6.14
C LYS A 15 -5.20 -2.40 6.50
N ILE A 16 -4.16 -2.26 5.69
CA ILE A 16 -2.89 -2.96 5.86
C ILE A 16 -1.86 -2.07 6.55
N PHE A 17 -0.76 -2.69 6.92
CA PHE A 17 0.46 -2.06 7.38
C PHE A 17 1.57 -2.25 6.36
N ALA A 18 2.48 -1.29 6.30
CA ALA A 18 3.74 -1.44 5.61
C ALA A 18 4.78 -2.04 6.56
N THR A 19 5.47 -3.08 6.13
CA THR A 19 6.58 -3.64 6.91
C THR A 19 7.79 -2.71 6.86
N ALA A 20 8.76 -2.90 7.75
CA ALA A 20 10.04 -2.19 7.65
C ALA A 20 10.73 -2.45 6.30
N ASN A 21 10.62 -3.66 5.76
CA ASN A 21 11.19 -4.02 4.46
C ASN A 21 10.50 -3.28 3.30
N ASP A 22 9.17 -3.11 3.35
CA ASP A 22 8.44 -2.31 2.36
C ASP A 22 8.93 -0.87 2.34
N ILE A 23 9.03 -0.25 3.51
CA ILE A 23 9.43 1.15 3.64
C ILE A 23 10.89 1.34 3.21
N ASN A 24 11.81 0.48 3.68
CA ASN A 24 13.21 0.52 3.26
C ASN A 24 13.36 0.34 1.74
N ARG A 25 12.58 -0.56 1.14
CA ARG A 25 12.55 -0.75 -0.31
C ARG A 25 12.09 0.51 -1.02
N TRP A 26 11.00 1.15 -0.60
CA TRP A 26 10.51 2.38 -1.22
C TRP A 26 11.47 3.56 -1.08
N ILE A 27 12.20 3.65 0.05
CA ILE A 27 13.28 4.63 0.22
C ILE A 27 14.39 4.40 -0.80
N ASN A 28 14.87 3.15 -0.92
CA ASN A 28 15.94 2.79 -1.86
C ASN A 28 15.52 2.98 -3.33
N GLU A 29 14.26 2.73 -3.65
CA GLU A 29 13.66 2.94 -4.98
C GLU A 29 13.27 4.42 -5.24
N ASN A 30 13.51 5.32 -4.28
CA ASN A 30 13.11 6.73 -4.32
C ASN A 30 11.61 6.95 -4.66
N ARG A 31 10.73 6.10 -4.11
CA ARG A 31 9.28 6.14 -4.32
C ARG A 31 8.59 7.16 -3.44
N GLN A 32 8.93 8.43 -3.62
CA GLN A 32 8.29 9.55 -2.91
C GLN A 32 6.79 9.63 -3.14
N ASP A 33 6.32 9.13 -4.29
CA ASP A 33 4.91 9.00 -4.61
C ASP A 33 4.18 8.06 -3.64
N ILE A 34 4.85 7.02 -3.13
CA ILE A 34 4.33 6.10 -2.10
C ILE A 34 4.59 6.66 -0.71
N LEU A 35 5.84 7.05 -0.42
CA LEU A 35 6.28 7.44 0.93
C LEU A 35 5.48 8.60 1.52
N LYS A 36 5.02 9.54 0.69
CA LYS A 36 4.16 10.66 1.14
C LYS A 36 2.82 10.23 1.74
N HIS A 37 2.40 8.98 1.52
CA HIS A 37 1.15 8.42 2.03
C HIS A 37 1.36 7.47 3.23
N VAL A 38 2.58 7.35 3.76
CA VAL A 38 2.93 6.38 4.81
C VAL A 38 3.28 7.11 6.10
N PHE A 39 2.64 6.73 7.20
CA PHE A 39 3.08 7.15 8.53
C PHE A 39 4.11 6.14 9.05
N ILE A 40 5.40 6.52 9.03
CA ILE A 40 6.52 5.61 9.35
C ILE A 40 6.78 5.58 10.86
N TYR A 41 6.76 4.38 11.44
CA TYR A 41 7.16 4.14 12.82
C TYR A 41 8.65 3.86 12.91
N SER A 42 9.33 4.58 13.82
CA SER A 42 10.74 4.38 14.12
C SER A 42 10.96 4.17 15.61
N PHE A 43 11.83 3.23 15.96
CA PHE A 43 12.25 2.96 17.34
C PHE A 43 13.76 2.85 17.39
N ASN A 44 14.40 3.59 18.30
CA ASN A 44 15.87 3.68 18.43
C ASN A 44 16.59 3.92 17.09
N GLY A 45 16.05 4.82 16.26
CA GLY A 45 16.62 5.18 14.96
C GLY A 45 16.44 4.13 13.86
N LYS A 46 15.65 3.07 14.08
CA LYS A 46 15.36 2.04 13.08
C LYS A 46 13.88 2.06 12.70
N ILE A 47 13.61 1.92 11.41
CA ILE A 47 12.24 1.75 10.90
C ILE A 47 11.73 0.37 11.35
N VAL A 48 10.57 0.35 11.99
CA VAL A 48 9.92 -0.89 12.47
C VAL A 48 8.65 -1.24 11.69
N GLY A 49 8.15 -0.31 10.88
CA GLY A 49 6.95 -0.48 10.06
C GLY A 49 6.25 0.85 9.86
N GLY A 50 5.00 0.81 9.41
CA GLY A 50 4.21 2.01 9.27
C GLY A 50 2.77 1.73 8.86
N GLU A 51 1.95 2.75 9.03
CA GLU A 51 0.57 2.73 8.61
C GLU A 51 0.40 3.35 7.22
N VAL A 52 -0.57 2.84 6.50
CA VAL A 52 -0.99 3.33 5.18
C VAL A 52 -2.51 3.43 5.12
N TRP A 53 -3.15 4.32 4.37
CA TRP A 53 -2.62 5.45 3.59
C TRP A 53 -3.13 6.76 4.18
N PHE A 54 -2.36 7.84 4.04
CA PHE A 54 -2.74 9.16 4.52
C PHE A 54 -2.72 10.20 3.39
N ASP A 55 -3.54 11.24 3.48
CA ASP A 55 -3.44 12.42 2.62
C ASP A 55 -2.32 13.37 3.08
N GLU A 56 -2.13 14.48 2.37
CA GLU A 56 -1.10 15.48 2.69
C GLU A 56 -1.32 16.22 4.01
N TYR A 57 -2.52 16.13 4.58
CA TYR A 57 -2.90 16.74 5.85
C TYR A 57 -2.84 15.73 7.01
N GLY A 58 -2.47 14.47 6.75
CA GLY A 58 -2.39 13.41 7.75
C GLY A 58 -3.71 12.72 8.05
N ASN A 59 -4.75 12.90 7.23
CA ASN A 59 -6.01 12.17 7.39
C ASN A 59 -5.89 10.77 6.79
N LYS A 60 -6.44 9.77 7.49
CA LYS A 60 -6.48 8.39 6.99
C LYS A 60 -7.40 8.31 5.76
N LEU A 61 -6.89 7.73 4.68
CA LEU A 61 -7.66 7.48 3.47
C LEU A 61 -8.51 6.22 3.61
N GLU A 62 -9.78 6.32 3.24
CA GLU A 62 -10.71 5.17 3.21
C GLU A 62 -10.29 4.13 2.16
N PHE A 63 -9.71 4.57 1.05
CA PHE A 63 -9.29 3.72 -0.07
C PHE A 63 -7.81 3.89 -0.40
N CYS A 64 -7.20 2.84 -0.96
CA CYS A 64 -5.82 2.91 -1.45
C CYS A 64 -5.70 3.90 -2.62
N PRO A 65 -4.80 4.90 -2.55
CA PRO A 65 -4.66 5.95 -3.57
C PRO A 65 -4.05 5.43 -4.89
N PHE A 66 -3.52 4.20 -4.89
CA PHE A 66 -2.92 3.56 -6.07
C PHE A 66 -3.88 2.68 -6.86
N ILE A 67 -5.15 2.64 -6.48
CA ILE A 67 -6.18 1.93 -7.22
C ILE A 67 -6.63 2.76 -8.42
N VAL A 68 -6.69 2.14 -9.59
CA VAL A 68 -7.27 2.71 -10.82
C VAL A 68 -8.39 1.81 -11.29
N LYS A 69 -9.57 2.40 -11.52
CA LYS A 69 -10.70 1.72 -12.16
C LYS A 69 -10.68 2.00 -13.66
N ALA A 70 -10.80 0.95 -14.47
CA ALA A 70 -10.96 1.06 -15.92
C ALA A 70 -12.02 0.05 -16.36
N GLY A 71 -13.24 0.53 -16.57
CA GLY A 71 -14.41 -0.34 -16.78
C GLY A 71 -14.71 -1.19 -15.54
N ASP A 72 -14.84 -2.50 -15.75
CA ASP A 72 -15.05 -3.52 -14.70
C ASP A 72 -13.75 -3.96 -14.01
N LYS A 73 -12.60 -3.44 -14.46
CA LYS A 73 -11.28 -3.84 -13.96
C LYS A 73 -10.69 -2.82 -12.98
N VAL A 74 -9.93 -3.35 -12.03
CA VAL A 74 -9.19 -2.61 -11.01
C VAL A 74 -7.71 -2.93 -11.13
N PHE A 75 -6.89 -1.88 -11.29
CA PHE A 75 -5.45 -1.95 -11.43
C PHE A 75 -4.76 -1.31 -10.21
N CYS A 76 -3.63 -1.87 -9.82
CA CYS A 76 -2.77 -1.33 -8.78
C CYS A 76 -1.57 -0.67 -9.44
N LYS A 77 -1.44 0.66 -9.32
CA LYS A 77 -0.33 1.44 -9.88
C LYS A 77 1.04 1.06 -9.31
N ILE A 78 1.06 0.41 -8.15
CA ILE A 78 2.29 -0.01 -7.46
C ILE A 78 2.45 -1.52 -7.47
N HIS A 79 1.85 -2.24 -8.44
CA HIS A 79 1.78 -3.71 -8.43
C HIS A 79 3.10 -4.41 -8.08
N GLU A 80 4.21 -3.98 -8.69
CA GLU A 80 5.54 -4.56 -8.52
C GLU A 80 6.15 -4.33 -7.13
N THR A 81 5.88 -3.17 -6.52
CA THR A 81 6.47 -2.77 -5.22
C THR A 81 5.41 -2.65 -4.11
N LYS A 82 4.21 -3.20 -4.33
CA LYS A 82 3.10 -3.14 -3.36
C LYS A 82 3.52 -3.71 -2.01
N PRO A 83 2.90 -3.26 -0.91
CA PRO A 83 3.19 -3.76 0.42
C PRO A 83 3.13 -5.28 0.48
N GLU A 84 3.93 -5.89 1.34
CA GLU A 84 3.97 -7.34 1.51
C GLU A 84 2.59 -7.92 1.86
N GLN A 85 1.85 -7.27 2.77
CA GLN A 85 0.50 -7.67 3.13
C GLN A 85 -0.47 -7.68 1.93
N CYS A 86 -0.28 -6.80 0.93
CA CYS A 86 -1.09 -6.88 -0.31
C CYS A 86 -0.85 -8.16 -1.12
N LYS A 87 0.24 -8.89 -0.88
CA LYS A 87 0.56 -10.17 -1.56
C LYS A 87 -0.09 -11.36 -0.85
N GLU A 88 -0.38 -11.24 0.44
CA GLU A 88 -0.98 -12.29 1.27
C GLU A 88 -2.46 -12.51 0.95
N TYR A 89 -3.18 -11.45 0.55
CA TYR A 89 -4.59 -11.56 0.17
C TYR A 89 -4.74 -12.23 -1.20
N ASN A 90 -5.23 -13.48 -1.18
CA ASN A 90 -5.75 -14.16 -2.36
C ASN A 90 -7.28 -14.06 -2.38
N CYS A 91 -7.85 -13.56 -3.48
CA CYS A 91 -9.31 -13.57 -3.70
C CYS A 91 -9.87 -14.95 -4.06
N LYS A 92 -9.09 -16.03 -3.90
CA LYS A 92 -9.56 -17.38 -4.10
C LYS A 92 -10.28 -17.82 -2.85
N LEU A 93 -11.61 -17.69 -2.89
CA LEU A 93 -12.52 -18.58 -2.18
C LEU A 93 -12.26 -20.02 -2.61
#